data_AF-A0A6L7A8S5-F1
#
_entry.id   AF-A0A6L7A8S5-F1
#
_cell.length_a   1.000
_cell.length_b   1.000
_cell.length_c   1.000
_cell.angle_alpha   90.00
_cell.angle_beta   90.00
_cell.angle_gamma   90.00
#
_symmetry.space_group_name_H-M   'P 1'
#
loop_
_entity.id
_entity.type
_entity.pdbx_description
1 polymer ?
#
loop_
_entity_poly.entity_id
_entity_poly.type
_entity_poly.pdbx_seq_one_letter_code
_entity_poly.pdbx_strand_id
1 'polypeptide(L)' 'EQFEAIFLRNMLKEMRKTNELFDSKDNPFNSDSVRMMQGFYDDELCNTLAQQHGIGIAAMIVKQLSPKHK' A
#
# COMPACT_ATOMS: atom_id res chain seq x y z
N GLU A 1 -9.05 2.95 12.71
CA GLU A 1 -7.63 2.76 12.32
C GLU A 1 -7.39 1.47 11.54
N GLN A 2 -7.89 0.30 11.98
CA GLN A 2 -7.69 -0.99 11.26
C GLN A 2 -8.10 -0.98 9.77
N PHE A 3 -9.21 -0.30 9.41
CA PHE A 3 -9.63 -0.16 8.01
C PHE A 3 -8.62 0.60 7.15
N GLU A 4 -8.01 1.67 7.70
CA GLU A 4 -7.01 2.48 7.00
C GLU A 4 -5.75 1.66 6.74
N ALA A 5 -5.30 0.89 7.73
CA ALA A 5 -4.15 0.01 7.60
C ALA A 5 -4.35 -1.06 6.51
N ILE A 6 -5.51 -1.72 6.49
CA ILE A 6 -5.84 -2.72 5.47
C ILE A 6 -5.91 -2.08 4.08
N PHE A 7 -6.52 -0.91 3.97
CA PHE A 7 -6.65 -0.21 2.70
C PHE A 7 -5.28 0.27 2.17
N LEU A 8 -4.47 0.89 3.03
CA LEU A 8 -3.13 1.36 2.68
C LEU A 8 -2.24 0.20 2.23
N ARG A 9 -2.30 -0.94 2.94
CA ARG A 9 -1.59 -2.16 2.58
C ARG A 9 -2.00 -2.67 1.20
N ASN A 10 -3.30 -2.71 0.91
CA ASN A 10 -3.80 -3.12 -0.41
C ASN A 10 -3.40 -2.14 -1.51
N MET A 11 -3.46 -0.83 -1.25
CA MET A 11 -3.03 0.19 -2.21
C MET A 11 -1.54 0.05 -2.55
N LEU A 12 -0.68 -0.06 -1.54
CA LEU A 12 0.77 -0.23 -1.73
C LEU A 12 1.09 -1.53 -2.48
N LYS A 13 0.36 -2.61 -2.17
CA LYS A 13 0.49 -3.90 -2.87
C LYS A 13 0.14 -3.80 -4.35
N GLU A 14 -0.97 -3.17 -4.71
CA GLU A 14 -1.37 -3.02 -6.12
C GLU A 14 -0.45 -2.05 -6.90
N MET A 15 0.06 -1.01 -6.25
CA MET A 15 1.08 -0.13 -6.84
C MET A 15 2.35 -0.90 -7.20
N ARG A 16 2.82 -1.77 -6.29
CA ARG A 16 4.01 -2.61 -6.54
C ARG A 16 3.78 -3.63 -7.64
N LYS A 17 2.65 -4.31 -7.62
CA LYS A 17 2.26 -5.27 -8.67
C LYS A 17 2.19 -4.61 -10.05
N THR A 18 1.79 -3.34 -10.10
CA THR A 18 1.81 -2.55 -11.33
C THR A 18 3.23 -2.23 -11.77
N ASN A 19 4.13 -1.85 -10.84
CA ASN A 19 5.55 -1.64 -11.14
C ASN A 19 6.24 -2.94 -11.63
N GLU A 20 5.85 -4.11 -11.12
CA GLU A 20 6.34 -5.40 -11.61
C GLU A 20 6.02 -5.64 -13.09
N LEU A 21 4.93 -5.05 -13.62
CA LEU A 21 4.61 -5.13 -15.05
C LEU A 21 5.55 -4.28 -15.92
N PHE A 22 6.13 -3.23 -15.34
CA PHE A 22 7.10 -2.35 -16.01
C PHE A 22 8.55 -2.79 -15.79
N ASP A 23 8.80 -3.66 -14.82
CA ASP A 23 10.12 -4.22 -14.59
C ASP A 23 10.51 -5.18 -15.71
N SER A 24 11.72 -4.98 -16.25
CA SER A 24 12.29 -5.90 -17.22
C SER A 24 12.57 -7.26 -16.57
N LYS A 25 12.26 -8.35 -17.29
CA LYS A 25 12.54 -9.73 -16.82
C LYS A 25 14.02 -9.99 -16.52
N ASP A 26 14.91 -9.14 -17.04
CA ASP A 26 16.36 -9.22 -16.87
C ASP A 26 16.89 -8.33 -15.73
N ASN A 27 16.03 -7.70 -14.92
CA ASN A 27 16.47 -6.89 -13.78
C ASN A 27 16.97 -7.80 -12.64
N PRO A 28 18.28 -7.82 -12.31
CA PRO A 28 18.82 -8.65 -11.23
C PRO A 28 18.33 -8.21 -9.84
N PHE A 29 17.75 -7.02 -9.72
CA PHE A 29 17.12 -6.52 -8.50
C PHE A 29 15.65 -6.97 -8.36
N ASN A 30 15.07 -7.61 -9.38
CA ASN A 30 13.71 -8.15 -9.36
C ASN A 30 13.69 -9.67 -9.15
N SER A 31 14.45 -10.16 -8.16
CA SER A 31 14.41 -11.57 -7.76
C SER A 31 13.26 -11.84 -6.77
N ASP A 32 12.78 -13.10 -6.70
CA ASP A 32 11.73 -13.52 -5.75
C ASP A 32 12.09 -13.18 -4.30
N SER A 33 13.36 -13.37 -3.94
CA SER A 33 13.87 -13.09 -2.59
C SER A 33 13.80 -11.60 -2.25
N VAL A 34 14.09 -10.72 -3.21
CA VAL A 34 14.01 -9.26 -3.01
C VAL A 34 12.55 -8.84 -2.87
N ARG A 35 11.64 -9.38 -3.70
CA ARG A 35 10.19 -9.13 -3.58
C ARG A 35 9.63 -9.55 -2.22
N MET A 36 10.02 -10.72 -1.74
CA MET A 36 9.61 -11.21 -0.42
C MET A 36 10.08 -10.28 0.70
N MET A 37 11.35 -9.86 0.67
CA MET A 37 11.91 -8.95 1.68
C MET A 37 11.26 -7.57 1.63
N GLN A 38 11.03 -7.03 0.42
CA GLN A 38 10.27 -5.80 0.24
C GLN A 38 8.85 -5.90 0.77
N GLY A 39 8.18 -7.04 0.59
CA GLY A 39 6.85 -7.32 1.13
C GLY A 39 6.80 -7.20 2.65
N PHE A 40 7.72 -7.87 3.35
CA PHE A 40 7.82 -7.77 4.81
C PHE A 40 8.13 -6.35 5.30
N TYR A 41 9.02 -5.64 4.60
CA TYR A 41 9.35 -4.26 4.94
C TYR A 41 8.12 -3.34 4.86
N ASP A 42 7.32 -3.47 3.80
CA ASP A 42 6.11 -2.67 3.64
C ASP A 42 5.04 -3.00 4.65
N ASP A 43 4.96 -4.26 5.09
CA ASP A 43 4.03 -4.66 6.13
C ASP A 43 4.35 -3.97 7.46
N GLU A 44 5.62 -3.94 7.84
CA GLU A 44 6.08 -3.23 9.04
C GLU A 44 5.95 -1.71 8.91
N LEU A 45 6.23 -1.17 7.73
CA LEU A 45 6.02 0.26 7.44
C LEU A 45 4.53 0.62 7.56
N CYS A 46 3.62 -0.18 7.00
CA CYS A 46 2.19 0.00 7.14
C CYS A 46 1.75 -0.04 8.61
N ASN A 47 2.26 -1.00 9.38
CA ASN A 47 1.96 -1.12 10.80
C ASN A 47 2.42 0.12 11.57
N THR A 48 3.62 0.63 11.28
CA THR A 48 4.19 1.83 11.92
C THR A 48 3.38 3.08 11.57
N LEU A 49 3.06 3.27 10.29
CA LEU A 49 2.26 4.39 9.80
C LEU A 49 0.82 4.37 10.35
N ALA A 50 0.25 3.18 10.54
CA ALA A 50 -1.06 3.03 11.17
C ALA A 50 -1.05 3.36 12.67
N GLN A 51 0.07 3.08 13.37
CA GLN A 51 0.21 3.33 14.81
C GLN A 51 0.54 4.80 15.15
N GLN A 52 1.24 5.53 14.28
CA GLN A 52 1.73 6.89 14.55
C GLN A 52 0.69 8.03 14.34
N HIS A 53 -0.61 7.76 14.54
CA HIS A 53 -1.73 8.54 13.99
C HIS A 53 -1.80 8.45 12.46
N GLY A 54 -2.80 7.69 11.99
CA GLY A 54 -3.09 7.49 10.58
C GLY A 54 -3.14 8.80 9.80
N ILE A 55 -2.56 8.76 8.60
CA ILE A 55 -2.41 9.84 7.61
C ILE A 55 -3.74 10.52 7.19
N GLY A 56 -4.88 10.10 7.76
CA GLY A 56 -6.20 10.69 7.55
C GLY A 56 -6.82 10.27 6.21
N ILE A 57 -6.23 9.30 5.52
CA ILE A 57 -6.64 8.88 4.18
C ILE A 57 -7.98 8.15 4.25
N ALA A 58 -8.25 7.37 5.31
CA ALA A 58 -9.55 6.74 5.48
C ALA A 58 -10.69 7.77 5.57
N ALA A 59 -10.49 8.86 6.32
CA ALA A 59 -11.48 9.94 6.40
C ALA A 59 -11.67 10.65 5.04
N MET A 60 -10.58 10.81 4.28
CA MET A 60 -10.61 11.44 2.96
C MET A 60 -11.28 10.54 1.91
N ILE A 61 -11.04 9.23 1.93
CA ILE A 61 -11.72 8.24 1.07
C ILE A 61 -13.21 8.18 1.40
N VAL A 62 -13.58 8.11 2.68
CA VAL A 62 -14.99 8.18 3.09
C VAL A 62 -15.61 9.46 2.57
N LYS A 63 -14.94 10.62 2.69
CA LYS A 63 -15.43 11.89 2.16
C LYS A 63 -15.60 11.90 0.63
N GLN A 64 -14.71 11.24 -0.11
CA GLN A 64 -14.75 11.18 -1.58
C GLN A 64 -15.77 10.15 -2.11
N LEU A 65 -15.99 9.05 -1.39
CA LEU A 65 -16.97 8.00 -1.75
C LEU A 65 -18.35 8.26 -1.15
N SER A 66 -18.46 9.14 -0.15
CA SER A 66 -19.74 9.65 0.32
C SER A 66 -20.43 10.32 -0.85
N PRO A 67 -21.67 9.94 -1.20
CA PRO A 67 -22.43 10.65 -2.19
C PRO A 67 -22.44 12.12 -1.81
N LYS A 68 -22.06 13.02 -2.73
CA LYS A 68 -22.35 14.45 -2.55
C LYS A 68 -23.87 14.57 -2.50
N HIS A 69 -24.42 14.52 -1.29
CA HIS A 69 -25.84 14.77 -1.06
C HIS A 69 -26.13 16.15 -1.66
N LYS A 70 -27.01 16.16 -2.67
CA LYS A 70 -27.68 17.37 -3.10
C LYS A 70 -28.76 17.71 -2.09
#